data_AF-A0A9R1H929-F1
#
_entry.id   AF-A0A9R1H929-F1
#
_cell.length_a   1.000
_cell.length_b   1.000
_cell.length_c   1.000
_cell.angle_alpha   90.00
_cell.angle_beta   90.00
_cell.angle_gamma   90.00
#
_symmetry.space_group_name_H-M   'P 1'
#
loop_
_entity.id
_entity.type
_entity.pdbx_description
1 polymer ?
#
loop_
_entity_poly.entity_id
_entity_poly.type
_entity_poly.pdbx_seq_one_letter_code
_entity_poly.pdbx_strand_id
1 'polypeptide(L)'
;MGTPALRVKTIHVSSVILAARSSFFFKLFSNGAKKSGQRQSKIRIADSEENAFMELLRFMYNGKLRPTTESSLLVDILMAADKFDVVSCIKLCTQRLIGQPMTLECAVRCLDLPCSISMAADLSEAAKKFLSERYEKFLLTKFQDELMTIPLTGIVAILSRNHPGVASEESVYDFVLRWAHLQYPNSEERHKILSSSLLPLVTLGRIMTIAILTDQSSCVINFSIKHEHCRGLFPSRSIRSPPFYCAGHGFFLSALAKTEPFNFFGLLIKKLEGNGPLRGAIDYEMEVTARRSSEFDSISRRTTTTDIRQAFGCRIPWSEISADDSPFFVDDNLHLRVRIKITPQP
;
A
#
# COMPACT_ATOMS: atom_id res chain seq x y z
N MET A 1 -0.71 -37.58 -1.35
CA MET A 1 0.21 -36.70 -2.10
C MET A 1 1.07 -37.58 -2.99
N GLY A 2 0.77 -37.67 -4.29
CA GLY A 2 1.59 -38.46 -5.22
C GLY A 2 2.95 -37.80 -5.41
N THR A 3 4.02 -38.58 -5.44
CA THR A 3 5.36 -38.12 -5.82
C THR A 3 5.30 -37.43 -7.19
N PRO A 4 5.87 -36.21 -7.36
CA PRO A 4 5.88 -35.53 -8.64
C PRO A 4 6.58 -36.41 -9.69
N ALA A 5 5.86 -36.75 -10.76
CA ALA A 5 6.35 -37.61 -11.81
C ALA A 5 7.37 -36.86 -12.67
N LEU A 6 8.64 -37.25 -12.59
CA LEU A 6 9.70 -36.70 -13.42
C LEU A 6 9.51 -37.12 -14.88
N ARG A 7 9.17 -36.17 -15.76
CA ARG A 7 9.16 -36.37 -17.21
C ARG A 7 10.54 -36.07 -17.78
N VAL A 8 11.06 -37.00 -18.59
CA VAL A 8 12.35 -36.84 -19.27
C VAL A 8 12.11 -36.65 -20.76
N LYS A 9 12.57 -35.52 -21.29
CA LYS A 9 12.48 -35.17 -22.71
C LYS A 9 13.87 -34.93 -23.27
N THR A 10 14.23 -35.69 -24.31
CA THR A 10 15.54 -35.54 -24.98
C THR A 10 15.40 -34.52 -26.10
N ILE A 11 16.24 -33.49 -26.09
CA ILE A 11 16.29 -32.45 -27.13
C ILE A 11 17.69 -32.43 -27.72
N HIS A 12 17.78 -32.53 -29.04
CA HIS A 12 19.04 -32.39 -29.76
C HIS A 12 19.34 -30.91 -29.99
N VAL A 13 20.51 -30.47 -29.54
CA VAL A 13 20.95 -29.08 -29.62
C VAL A 13 22.39 -28.99 -30.13
N SER A 14 22.76 -27.82 -30.66
CA SER A 14 24.12 -27.45 -31.00
C SER A 14 24.73 -26.72 -29.81
N SER A 15 25.70 -27.38 -29.16
CA SER A 15 26.40 -26.80 -28.00
C SER A 15 27.10 -25.49 -28.36
N VAL A 16 27.62 -25.38 -29.58
CA VAL A 16 28.31 -24.17 -30.08
C VAL A 16 27.34 -22.98 -30.16
N ILE A 17 26.14 -23.19 -30.69
CA ILE A 17 25.12 -22.12 -30.80
C ILE A 17 24.69 -21.65 -29.42
N LEU A 18 24.36 -22.59 -28.53
CA LEU A 18 23.91 -22.25 -27.18
C LEU A 18 25.01 -21.56 -26.36
N ALA A 19 26.24 -22.09 -26.40
CA ALA A 19 27.38 -21.51 -25.69
C ALA A 19 27.74 -20.11 -26.18
N ALA A 20 27.58 -19.83 -27.48
CA ALA A 20 27.80 -18.49 -28.03
C ALA A 20 26.77 -17.45 -27.56
N ARG A 21 25.59 -17.88 -27.12
CA ARG A 21 24.47 -17.00 -26.75
C ARG A 21 24.16 -16.96 -25.25
N SER A 22 24.76 -17.86 -24.47
CA SER A 22 24.51 -18.03 -23.05
C SER A 22 25.78 -18.40 -22.30
N SER A 23 26.14 -17.60 -21.29
CA SER A 23 27.28 -17.92 -20.43
C SER A 23 27.02 -19.16 -19.57
N PHE A 24 25.76 -19.39 -19.19
CA PHE A 24 25.33 -20.60 -18.50
C PHE A 24 25.64 -21.85 -19.34
N PHE A 25 25.19 -21.88 -20.60
CA PHE A 25 25.43 -23.03 -21.47
C PHE A 25 26.90 -23.19 -21.84
N PHE A 26 27.64 -22.08 -22.01
CA PHE A 26 29.09 -22.13 -22.19
C PHE A 26 29.78 -22.85 -21.02
N LYS A 27 29.45 -22.47 -19.77
CA LYS A 27 29.98 -23.12 -18.56
C LYS A 27 29.52 -24.58 -18.46
N LEU A 28 28.25 -24.86 -18.74
CA LEU A 28 27.68 -26.21 -18.69
C LEU A 28 28.42 -27.16 -19.63
N PHE A 29 28.65 -26.76 -20.88
CA PHE A 29 29.31 -27.61 -21.86
C PHE A 29 30.83 -27.66 -21.67
N SER A 30 31.47 -26.58 -21.23
CA SER A 30 32.92 -26.55 -20.96
C SER A 30 33.31 -27.40 -19.75
N ASN A 31 32.46 -27.43 -18.71
CA ASN A 31 32.70 -28.20 -17.49
C ASN A 31 32.21 -29.65 -17.61
N GLY A 32 31.09 -29.89 -18.31
CA GLY A 32 30.54 -31.22 -18.53
C GLY A 32 31.40 -32.07 -19.47
N ALA A 33 31.93 -31.47 -20.56
CA ALA A 33 32.77 -32.19 -21.51
C ALA A 33 34.10 -32.67 -20.89
N LYS A 34 34.62 -31.96 -19.87
CA LYS A 34 35.88 -32.31 -19.21
C LYS A 34 35.77 -33.41 -18.15
N LYS A 35 34.58 -33.68 -17.60
CA LYS A 35 34.43 -34.53 -16.41
C LYS A 35 33.91 -35.96 -16.63
N SER A 36 33.24 -36.27 -17.74
CA SER A 36 32.60 -37.60 -17.87
C SER A 36 32.55 -38.24 -19.26
N GLY A 37 33.03 -37.60 -20.33
CA GLY A 37 32.89 -38.12 -21.70
C GLY A 37 31.43 -38.28 -22.19
N GLN A 38 30.44 -37.89 -21.39
CA GLN A 38 29.03 -37.97 -21.75
C GLN A 38 28.62 -36.82 -22.69
N ARG A 39 28.02 -37.17 -23.83
CA ARG A 39 27.42 -36.24 -24.78
C ARG A 39 26.06 -35.68 -24.33
N GLN A 40 25.53 -36.12 -23.18
CA GLN A 40 24.20 -35.74 -22.71
C GLN A 40 24.30 -34.90 -21.43
N SER A 41 23.83 -33.65 -21.52
CA SER A 41 23.66 -32.77 -20.36
C SER A 41 22.21 -32.82 -19.91
N LYS A 42 21.98 -32.93 -18.59
CA LYS A 42 20.64 -32.90 -18.00
C LYS A 42 20.42 -31.58 -17.28
N ILE A 43 19.33 -30.91 -17.60
CA ILE A 43 18.84 -29.71 -16.91
C ILE A 43 17.47 -30.01 -16.33
N ARG A 44 17.16 -29.44 -15.16
CA ARG A 44 15.84 -29.53 -14.55
C ARG A 44 15.09 -28.25 -14.86
N ILE A 45 13.86 -28.40 -15.36
CA ILE A 45 12.96 -27.31 -15.73
C ILE A 45 11.64 -27.62 -15.05
N ALA A 46 11.02 -26.62 -14.43
CA ALA A 46 9.69 -26.79 -13.86
C ALA A 46 8.64 -26.90 -14.99
N ASP A 47 7.57 -27.65 -14.77
CA ASP A 47 6.52 -27.82 -15.78
C ASP A 47 5.94 -26.48 -16.24
N SER A 48 5.82 -25.50 -15.32
CA SER A 48 5.39 -24.13 -15.62
C SER A 48 6.38 -23.34 -16.49
N GLU A 49 7.67 -23.71 -16.48
CA GLU A 49 8.73 -23.03 -17.23
C GLU A 49 8.96 -23.65 -18.62
N GLU A 50 8.42 -24.84 -18.91
CA GLU A 50 8.76 -25.59 -20.13
C GLU A 50 8.50 -24.75 -21.39
N ASN A 51 7.34 -24.09 -21.49
CA ASN A 51 6.99 -23.31 -22.69
C ASN A 51 7.96 -22.13 -22.89
N ALA A 52 8.25 -21.38 -21.83
CA ALA A 52 9.17 -20.26 -21.87
C ALA A 52 10.60 -20.70 -22.22
N PHE A 53 11.05 -21.83 -21.66
CA PHE A 53 12.33 -22.42 -22.01
C PHE A 53 12.40 -22.85 -23.48
N MET A 54 11.33 -23.45 -24.02
CA MET A 54 11.28 -23.85 -25.43
C MET A 54 11.31 -22.63 -26.37
N GLU A 55 10.65 -21.53 -26.03
CA GLU A 55 10.75 -20.26 -26.77
C GLU A 55 12.14 -19.64 -26.66
N LEU A 56 12.78 -19.70 -25.49
CA LEU A 56 14.16 -19.24 -25.30
C LEU A 56 15.15 -20.07 -26.14
N LEU A 57 14.97 -21.39 -26.20
CA LEU A 57 15.76 -22.26 -27.08
C LEU A 57 15.58 -21.84 -28.54
N ARG A 58 14.34 -21.62 -29.00
CA ARG A 58 14.07 -21.14 -30.37
C ARG A 58 14.78 -19.81 -30.62
N PHE A 59 14.68 -18.87 -29.68
CA PHE A 59 15.35 -17.57 -29.75
C PHE A 59 16.87 -17.70 -29.92
N MET A 60 17.53 -18.58 -29.18
CA MET A 60 18.99 -18.76 -29.31
C MET A 60 19.42 -19.24 -30.70
N TYR A 61 18.54 -19.92 -31.43
CA TYR A 61 18.79 -20.36 -32.80
C TYR A 61 18.45 -19.32 -33.86
N ASN A 62 17.30 -18.66 -33.73
CA ASN A 62 16.75 -17.78 -34.78
C ASN A 62 16.96 -16.28 -34.51
N GLY A 63 17.36 -15.90 -33.30
CA GLY A 63 17.51 -14.52 -32.84
C GLY A 63 16.21 -13.72 -32.74
N LYS A 64 15.03 -14.36 -32.80
CA LYS A 64 13.72 -13.70 -32.87
C LYS A 64 12.68 -14.39 -32.01
N LEU A 65 11.92 -13.60 -31.24
CA LEU A 65 10.70 -14.05 -30.59
C LEU A 65 9.51 -13.95 -31.55
N ARG A 66 8.50 -14.80 -31.32
CA ARG A 66 7.27 -14.76 -32.10
C ARG A 66 6.59 -13.38 -31.95
N PRO A 67 6.07 -12.78 -33.03
CA PRO A 67 5.43 -11.46 -32.96
C PRO A 67 4.21 -11.43 -32.03
N THR A 68 3.43 -12.51 -32.03
CA THR A 68 2.17 -12.66 -31.28
C THR A 68 2.36 -13.26 -29.89
N THR A 69 3.54 -13.09 -29.29
CA THR A 69 3.79 -13.60 -27.93
C THR A 69 3.00 -12.73 -26.95
N GLU A 70 2.18 -13.37 -26.12
CA GLU A 70 1.42 -12.69 -25.07
C GLU A 70 2.35 -12.11 -23.99
N SER A 71 1.92 -11.02 -23.35
CA SER A 71 2.74 -10.31 -22.37
C SER A 71 3.12 -11.18 -21.16
N SER A 72 2.24 -12.09 -20.71
CA SER A 72 2.50 -13.05 -19.63
C SER A 72 3.63 -14.02 -19.98
N LEU A 73 3.53 -14.67 -21.14
CA LEU A 73 4.57 -15.56 -21.66
C LEU A 73 5.88 -14.82 -21.90
N LEU A 74 5.83 -13.54 -22.30
CA LEU A 74 7.02 -12.73 -22.49
C LEU A 74 7.76 -12.46 -21.16
N VAL A 75 7.03 -12.28 -20.05
CA VAL A 75 7.63 -12.24 -18.71
C VAL A 75 8.23 -13.59 -18.33
N ASP A 76 7.58 -14.72 -18.66
CA ASP A 76 8.16 -16.05 -18.41
C ASP A 76 9.46 -16.27 -19.19
N ILE A 77 9.50 -15.84 -20.46
CA ILE A 77 10.70 -15.90 -21.30
C ILE A 77 11.79 -14.99 -20.74
N LEU A 78 11.45 -13.79 -20.25
CA LEU A 78 12.39 -12.90 -19.56
C LEU A 78 13.01 -13.58 -18.34
N MET A 79 12.21 -14.22 -17.50
CA MET A 79 12.68 -14.94 -16.31
C MET A 79 13.57 -16.14 -16.70
N ALA A 80 13.20 -16.88 -17.74
CA ALA A 80 14.04 -17.95 -18.27
C ALA A 80 15.36 -17.40 -18.84
N ALA A 81 15.31 -16.29 -19.57
CA ALA A 81 16.48 -15.66 -20.17
C ALA A 81 17.47 -15.18 -19.10
N ASP A 82 16.99 -14.63 -17.99
CA ASP A 82 17.81 -14.29 -16.82
C ASP A 82 18.42 -15.55 -16.19
N LYS A 83 17.60 -16.57 -15.90
CA LYS A 83 18.02 -17.86 -15.33
C LYS A 83 19.11 -18.57 -16.14
N PHE A 84 19.02 -18.50 -17.47
CA PHE A 84 19.98 -19.12 -18.40
C PHE A 84 20.99 -18.12 -18.98
N ASP A 85 21.08 -16.91 -18.43
CA ASP A 85 22.05 -15.88 -18.79
C ASP A 85 22.13 -15.60 -20.31
N VAL A 86 20.98 -15.31 -20.90
CA VAL A 86 20.80 -14.96 -22.33
C VAL A 86 20.50 -13.47 -22.45
N VAL A 87 21.52 -12.63 -22.26
CA VAL A 87 21.41 -11.16 -22.19
C VAL A 87 20.69 -10.53 -23.39
N SER A 88 20.92 -11.07 -24.60
CA SER A 88 20.23 -10.58 -25.81
C SER A 88 18.72 -10.81 -25.80
N CYS A 89 18.27 -11.91 -25.17
CA CYS A 89 16.85 -12.21 -25.01
C CYS A 89 16.22 -11.33 -23.94
N ILE A 90 16.92 -11.10 -22.83
CA ILE A 90 16.49 -10.18 -21.75
C ILE A 90 16.16 -8.80 -22.36
N LYS A 91 17.11 -8.22 -23.10
CA LYS A 91 16.92 -6.91 -23.76
C LYS A 91 15.71 -6.89 -24.69
N LEU A 92 15.56 -7.92 -25.53
CA LEU A 92 14.44 -8.00 -26.47
C LEU A 92 13.09 -8.14 -25.75
N CYS A 93 13.02 -8.97 -24.70
CA CYS A 93 11.79 -9.15 -23.92
C CYS A 93 11.39 -7.84 -23.25
N THR A 94 12.33 -7.15 -22.59
CA THR A 94 12.06 -5.87 -21.95
C THR A 94 11.57 -4.82 -22.95
N GLN A 95 12.22 -4.68 -24.11
CA GLN A 95 11.80 -3.74 -25.14
C GLN A 95 10.38 -4.03 -25.66
N ARG A 96 10.06 -5.30 -25.88
CA ARG A 96 8.72 -5.74 -26.32
C ARG A 96 7.66 -5.47 -25.24
N LEU A 97 7.96 -5.76 -23.97
CA LEU A 97 7.06 -5.52 -22.83
C LEU A 97 6.74 -4.04 -22.66
N ILE A 98 7.71 -3.15 -22.87
CA ILE A 98 7.49 -1.70 -22.80
C ILE A 98 6.68 -1.20 -24.01
N GLY A 99 6.88 -1.79 -25.19
CA GLY A 99 6.22 -1.37 -26.43
C GLY A 99 4.82 -1.95 -26.69
N GLN A 100 4.40 -2.94 -25.91
CA GLN A 100 3.10 -3.60 -26.06
C GLN A 100 2.11 -3.21 -24.95
N PRO A 101 0.79 -3.32 -25.19
CA PRO A 101 -0.20 -3.14 -24.14
C PRO A 101 0.06 -4.08 -22.97
N MET A 102 0.17 -3.52 -21.77
CA MET A 102 0.40 -4.30 -20.55
C MET A 102 -0.94 -4.86 -20.05
N THR A 103 -0.93 -6.08 -19.53
CA THR A 103 -2.08 -6.68 -18.82
C THR A 103 -1.90 -6.51 -17.31
N LEU A 104 -2.97 -6.66 -16.52
CA LEU A 104 -2.89 -6.58 -15.05
C LEU A 104 -1.89 -7.61 -14.49
N GLU A 105 -1.99 -8.86 -14.95
CA GLU A 105 -1.09 -9.94 -14.56
C GLU A 105 0.38 -9.61 -14.87
N CYS A 106 0.64 -9.12 -16.09
CA CYS A 106 1.98 -8.72 -16.51
C CYS A 106 2.51 -7.55 -15.67
N ALA A 107 1.71 -6.52 -15.44
CA ALA A 107 2.11 -5.35 -14.67
C ALA A 107 2.51 -5.73 -13.24
N VAL A 108 1.69 -6.53 -12.56
CA VAL A 108 1.98 -7.02 -11.21
C VAL A 108 3.29 -7.80 -11.18
N ARG A 109 3.49 -8.74 -12.11
CA ARG A 109 4.73 -9.53 -12.18
C ARG A 109 5.97 -8.67 -12.48
N CYS A 110 5.82 -7.62 -13.28
CA CYS A 110 6.88 -6.66 -13.57
C CYS A 110 7.32 -5.85 -12.33
N LEU A 111 6.45 -5.64 -11.35
CA LEU A 111 6.80 -4.96 -10.09
C LEU A 111 7.70 -5.82 -9.20
N ASP A 112 7.57 -7.14 -9.29
CA ASP A 112 8.28 -8.11 -8.45
C ASP A 112 9.56 -8.65 -9.12
N LEU A 113 9.96 -8.08 -10.27
CA LEU A 113 11.16 -8.51 -10.98
C LEU A 113 12.44 -8.23 -10.16
N PRO A 114 13.41 -9.17 -10.15
CA PRO A 114 14.71 -8.93 -9.53
C PRO A 114 15.42 -7.71 -10.11
N CYS A 115 15.99 -6.86 -9.24
CA CYS A 115 16.72 -5.66 -9.65
C CYS A 115 17.98 -5.96 -10.48
N SER A 116 18.47 -7.21 -10.47
CA SER A 116 19.59 -7.67 -11.31
C SER A 116 19.26 -7.74 -12.80
N ILE A 117 17.98 -7.84 -13.14
CA ILE A 117 17.54 -7.92 -14.54
C ILE A 117 17.74 -6.56 -15.21
N SER A 118 18.39 -6.57 -16.37
CA SER A 118 18.57 -5.38 -17.21
C SER A 118 17.23 -4.72 -17.53
N MET A 119 17.14 -3.40 -17.30
CA MET A 119 15.94 -2.58 -17.53
C MET A 119 14.71 -2.95 -16.66
N ALA A 120 14.92 -3.66 -15.54
CA ALA A 120 13.84 -3.95 -14.58
C ALA A 120 13.20 -2.68 -14.00
N ALA A 121 13.99 -1.62 -13.79
CA ALA A 121 13.47 -0.33 -13.33
C ALA A 121 12.50 0.31 -14.34
N ASP A 122 12.84 0.25 -15.63
CA ASP A 122 12.00 0.78 -16.71
C ASP A 122 10.69 -0.02 -16.84
N LEU A 123 10.75 -1.34 -16.66
CA LEU A 123 9.56 -2.21 -16.62
C LEU A 123 8.68 -1.92 -15.41
N SER A 124 9.29 -1.76 -14.24
CA SER A 124 8.58 -1.38 -13.00
C SER A 124 7.88 -0.04 -13.18
N GLU A 125 8.54 0.92 -13.80
CA GLU A 125 8.00 2.24 -14.10
C GLU A 125 6.82 2.18 -15.09
N ALA A 126 6.96 1.42 -16.17
CA ALA A 126 5.89 1.18 -17.14
C ALA A 126 4.68 0.48 -16.50
N ALA A 127 4.91 -0.51 -15.64
CA ALA A 127 3.86 -1.21 -14.89
C ALA A 127 3.12 -0.27 -13.94
N LYS A 128 3.85 0.55 -13.17
CA LYS A 128 3.26 1.56 -12.28
C LYS A 128 2.41 2.55 -13.07
N LYS A 129 2.88 3.01 -14.23
CA LYS A 129 2.13 3.91 -15.12
C LYS A 129 0.84 3.27 -15.62
N PHE A 130 0.90 2.04 -16.13
CA PHE A 130 -0.27 1.29 -16.58
C PHE A 130 -1.32 1.12 -15.46
N LEU A 131 -0.87 0.72 -14.27
CA LEU A 131 -1.76 0.55 -13.12
C LEU A 131 -2.40 1.88 -12.70
N SER A 132 -1.64 2.97 -12.71
CA SER A 132 -2.20 4.29 -12.41
C SER A 132 -3.29 4.69 -13.39
N GLU A 133 -3.05 4.52 -14.69
CA GLU A 133 -4.02 4.86 -15.74
C GLU A 133 -5.27 3.96 -15.70
N ARG A 134 -5.11 2.65 -15.49
CA ARG A 134 -6.23 1.70 -15.39
C ARG A 134 -7.16 2.03 -14.22
N TYR A 135 -6.57 2.42 -13.08
CA TYR A 135 -7.28 2.68 -11.84
C TYR A 135 -7.33 4.17 -11.46
N GLU A 136 -7.27 5.08 -12.44
CA GLU A 136 -7.38 6.53 -12.24
C GLU A 136 -8.63 6.88 -11.41
N LYS A 137 -9.76 6.26 -11.77
CA LYS A 137 -10.99 6.28 -10.97
C LYS A 137 -11.01 5.07 -10.03
N PHE A 138 -10.18 5.15 -9.01
CA PHE A 138 -10.03 4.14 -7.97
C PHE A 138 -11.38 3.85 -7.27
N LEU A 139 -11.65 2.58 -6.93
CA LEU A 139 -12.89 2.08 -6.31
C LEU A 139 -14.19 2.21 -7.10
N LEU A 140 -14.15 2.48 -8.41
CA LEU A 140 -15.34 2.31 -9.24
C LEU A 140 -15.90 0.88 -9.11
N THR A 141 -17.22 0.75 -9.10
CA THR A 141 -17.94 -0.53 -8.91
C THR A 141 -17.43 -1.63 -9.85
N LYS A 142 -17.06 -1.27 -11.10
CA LYS A 142 -16.54 -2.21 -12.10
C LYS A 142 -15.20 -2.87 -11.74
N PHE A 143 -14.46 -2.33 -10.75
CA PHE A 143 -13.13 -2.80 -10.38
C PHE A 143 -13.07 -3.44 -9.00
N GLN A 144 -14.15 -3.47 -8.23
CA GLN A 144 -14.08 -3.92 -6.82
C GLN A 144 -13.58 -5.36 -6.70
N ASP A 145 -14.14 -6.30 -7.46
CA ASP A 145 -13.73 -7.70 -7.41
C ASP A 145 -12.28 -7.89 -7.88
N GLU A 146 -11.89 -7.20 -8.96
CA GLU A 146 -10.54 -7.25 -9.51
C GLU A 146 -9.50 -6.71 -8.52
N LEU A 147 -9.75 -5.54 -7.92
CA LEU A 147 -8.86 -4.92 -6.92
C LEU A 147 -8.63 -5.83 -5.70
N MET A 148 -9.63 -6.60 -5.28
CA MET A 148 -9.50 -7.53 -4.16
C MET A 148 -8.57 -8.70 -4.46
N THR A 149 -8.27 -8.99 -5.73
CA THR A 149 -7.35 -10.07 -6.14
C THR A 149 -5.90 -9.62 -6.37
N ILE A 150 -5.66 -8.30 -6.47
CA ILE A 150 -4.32 -7.75 -6.72
C ILE A 150 -3.45 -7.95 -5.46
N PRO A 151 -2.19 -8.41 -5.61
CA PRO A 151 -1.28 -8.58 -4.47
C PRO A 151 -0.74 -7.24 -3.96
N LEU A 152 -0.05 -7.30 -2.82
CA LEU A 152 0.44 -6.11 -2.10
C LEU A 152 1.22 -5.13 -2.98
N THR A 153 2.14 -5.63 -3.80
CA THR A 153 3.00 -4.79 -4.65
C THR A 153 2.19 -4.02 -5.69
N GLY A 154 1.16 -4.65 -6.25
CA GLY A 154 0.20 -3.99 -7.13
C GLY A 154 -0.62 -2.91 -6.41
N ILE A 155 -1.18 -3.20 -5.23
CA ILE A 155 -1.94 -2.22 -4.45
C ILE A 155 -1.07 -1.03 -4.03
N VAL A 156 0.14 -1.30 -3.54
CA VAL A 156 1.14 -0.27 -3.21
C VAL A 156 1.43 0.61 -4.43
N ALA A 157 1.65 0.01 -5.60
CA ALA A 157 1.91 0.77 -6.83
C ALA A 157 0.73 1.65 -7.24
N ILE A 158 -0.50 1.16 -7.12
CA ILE A 158 -1.72 1.91 -7.40
C ILE A 158 -1.84 3.10 -6.44
N LEU A 159 -1.76 2.86 -5.13
CA LEU A 159 -1.92 3.89 -4.11
C LEU A 159 -0.79 4.93 -4.11
N SER A 160 0.43 4.52 -4.49
CA SER A 160 1.59 5.44 -4.52
C SER A 160 1.52 6.47 -5.64
N ARG A 161 0.80 6.17 -6.74
CA ARG A 161 0.71 7.05 -7.93
C ARG A 161 -0.63 7.71 -8.12
N ASN A 162 -1.70 7.00 -7.79
CA ASN A 162 -3.03 7.56 -7.86
C ASN A 162 -3.26 8.33 -6.58
N HIS A 163 -3.31 9.66 -6.69
CA HIS A 163 -4.17 10.41 -5.78
C HIS A 163 -5.58 9.85 -5.99
N PRO A 164 -6.22 9.22 -4.98
CA PRO A 164 -7.55 8.66 -5.14
C PRO A 164 -8.49 9.82 -5.49
N GLY A 165 -8.77 10.00 -6.78
CA GLY A 165 -9.42 11.22 -7.26
C GLY A 165 -10.83 11.39 -6.70
N VAL A 166 -11.78 10.64 -7.23
CA VAL A 166 -13.22 10.72 -6.90
C VAL A 166 -13.58 9.98 -5.59
N ALA A 167 -12.72 9.06 -5.15
CA ALA A 167 -12.95 8.29 -3.93
C ALA A 167 -12.57 9.11 -2.70
N SER A 168 -13.43 9.10 -1.67
CA SER A 168 -13.06 9.71 -0.39
C SER A 168 -11.92 8.91 0.26
N GLU A 169 -11.06 9.59 1.01
CA GLU A 169 -10.01 8.95 1.80
C GLU A 169 -10.57 7.85 2.72
N GLU A 170 -11.80 8.05 3.23
CA GLU A 170 -12.53 7.04 4.00
C GLU A 170 -12.81 5.78 3.18
N SER A 171 -13.24 5.89 1.92
CA SER A 171 -13.45 4.73 1.06
C SER A 171 -12.15 4.00 0.74
N VAL A 172 -11.04 4.72 0.59
CA VAL A 172 -9.71 4.13 0.36
C VAL A 172 -9.23 3.39 1.61
N TYR A 173 -9.42 3.99 2.78
CA TYR A 173 -9.08 3.37 4.06
C TYR A 173 -9.91 2.11 4.33
N ASP A 174 -11.23 2.18 4.14
CA ASP A 174 -12.13 1.01 4.26
C ASP A 174 -11.71 -0.11 3.30
N PHE A 175 -11.44 0.23 2.04
CA PHE A 175 -10.94 -0.72 1.06
C PHE A 175 -9.65 -1.40 1.53
N VAL A 176 -8.66 -0.63 1.99
CA VAL A 176 -7.37 -1.18 2.46
C VAL A 176 -7.55 -2.14 3.64
N LEU A 177 -8.45 -1.81 4.58
CA LEU A 177 -8.76 -2.73 5.68
C LEU A 177 -9.41 -4.03 5.20
N ARG A 178 -10.42 -3.94 4.32
CA ARG A 178 -11.08 -5.11 3.74
C ARG A 178 -10.12 -5.97 2.92
N TRP A 179 -9.31 -5.34 2.08
CA TRP A 179 -8.29 -6.00 1.27
C TRP A 179 -7.26 -6.73 2.16
N ALA A 180 -6.73 -6.06 3.18
CA ALA A 180 -5.74 -6.66 4.07
C ALA A 180 -6.32 -7.80 4.91
N HIS A 181 -7.61 -7.73 5.28
CA HIS A 181 -8.30 -8.81 5.97
C HIS A 181 -8.46 -10.05 5.08
N LEU A 182 -8.80 -9.85 3.81
CA LEU A 182 -8.94 -10.94 2.84
C LEU A 182 -7.59 -11.61 2.54
N GLN A 183 -6.55 -10.81 2.30
CA GLN A 183 -5.24 -11.30 1.85
C GLN A 183 -4.38 -11.86 3.00
N TYR A 184 -4.56 -11.36 4.22
CA TYR A 184 -3.76 -11.75 5.39
C TYR A 184 -4.67 -12.16 6.56
N PRO A 185 -5.08 -13.43 6.64
CA PRO A 185 -5.88 -13.93 7.76
C PRO A 185 -5.15 -13.81 9.11
N ASN A 186 -3.81 -13.97 9.11
CA ASN A 186 -2.96 -13.82 10.29
C ASN A 186 -2.94 -12.35 10.77
N SER A 187 -3.27 -12.12 12.04
CA SER A 187 -3.38 -10.77 12.61
C SER A 187 -2.06 -10.01 12.70
N GLU A 188 -0.96 -10.68 13.04
CA GLU A 188 0.36 -10.05 13.18
C GLU A 188 0.92 -9.62 11.82
N GLU A 189 0.84 -10.53 10.84
CA GLU A 189 1.26 -10.24 9.47
C GLU A 189 0.40 -9.12 8.87
N ARG A 190 -0.92 -9.18 9.04
CA ARG A 190 -1.84 -8.12 8.61
C ARG A 190 -1.50 -6.78 9.25
N HIS A 191 -1.24 -6.74 10.56
CA HIS A 191 -0.87 -5.51 11.26
C HIS A 191 0.44 -4.93 10.73
N LYS A 192 1.43 -5.78 10.48
CA LYS A 192 2.71 -5.38 9.87
C LYS A 192 2.49 -4.77 8.49
N ILE A 193 1.80 -5.46 7.58
CA ILE A 193 1.56 -4.97 6.21
C ILE A 193 0.76 -3.66 6.20
N LEU A 194 -0.27 -3.55 7.04
CA LEU A 194 -1.03 -2.31 7.18
C LEU A 194 -0.16 -1.15 7.65
N SER A 195 0.57 -1.33 8.76
CA SER A 195 1.37 -0.27 9.38
C SER A 195 2.57 0.15 8.54
N SER A 196 3.30 -0.80 7.94
CA SER A 196 4.55 -0.49 7.24
C SER A 196 4.36 -0.09 5.78
N SER A 197 3.31 -0.60 5.12
CA SER A 197 3.24 -0.57 3.66
C SER A 197 2.02 0.14 3.10
N LEU A 198 0.84 -0.02 3.71
CA LEU A 198 -0.41 0.50 3.13
C LEU A 198 -0.88 1.81 3.76
N LEU A 199 -0.92 1.89 5.08
CA LEU A 199 -1.37 3.10 5.80
C LEU A 199 -0.51 4.34 5.50
N PRO A 200 0.81 4.25 5.28
CA PRO A 200 1.60 5.41 4.84
C PRO A 200 1.23 5.93 3.44
N LEU A 201 0.66 5.07 2.59
CA LEU A 201 0.32 5.38 1.19
C LEU A 201 -1.13 5.83 1.02
N VAL A 202 -2.02 5.33 1.87
CA VAL A 202 -3.33 5.95 2.07
C VAL A 202 -3.05 7.26 2.79
N THR A 203 -2.72 8.30 2.02
CA THR A 203 -2.40 9.62 2.54
C THR A 203 -3.47 10.09 3.50
N LEU A 204 -3.22 9.88 4.78
CA LEU A 204 -3.62 10.72 5.91
C LEU A 204 -2.83 12.04 5.83
N GLY A 205 -2.88 12.64 4.64
CA GLY A 205 -1.84 13.50 4.09
C GLY A 205 -2.42 14.81 3.62
N ARG A 206 -3.07 15.52 4.54
CA ARG A 206 -2.84 16.97 4.63
C ARG A 206 -2.95 17.56 6.02
N ILE A 207 -3.13 16.72 7.03
CA ILE A 207 -3.15 17.09 8.45
C ILE A 207 -2.76 15.84 9.22
N MET A 208 -1.91 15.92 10.24
CA MET A 208 -1.64 14.91 11.30
C MET A 208 -0.13 14.59 11.40
N THR A 209 0.64 15.43 12.11
CA THR A 209 1.91 14.99 12.72
C THR A 209 1.57 14.44 14.10
N ILE A 210 1.60 13.12 14.27
CA ILE A 210 1.34 12.49 15.55
C ILE A 210 2.68 12.29 16.28
N ALA A 211 2.91 13.08 17.33
CA ALA A 211 3.85 12.74 18.38
C ALA A 211 3.04 12.14 19.55
N ILE A 212 3.01 10.81 19.65
CA ILE A 212 2.46 10.12 20.83
C ILE A 212 3.59 10.05 21.86
N LEU A 213 3.48 10.86 22.90
CA LEU A 213 3.99 10.51 24.22
C LEU A 213 2.77 10.00 24.98
N THR A 214 2.82 8.77 25.51
CA THR A 214 2.63 8.47 26.96
C THR A 214 2.25 7.00 27.29
N ASP A 215 2.41 6.74 28.58
CA ASP A 215 2.17 5.58 29.46
C ASP A 215 0.82 4.83 29.32
N GLN A 216 0.76 3.60 29.84
CA GLN A 216 -0.29 2.58 29.61
C GLN A 216 -1.73 3.00 29.97
N SER A 217 -1.93 4.04 30.80
CA SER A 217 -3.24 4.50 31.28
C SER A 217 -3.66 5.91 30.84
N SER A 218 -2.76 6.65 30.18
CA SER A 218 -3.01 8.02 29.73
C SER A 218 -2.35 8.31 28.39
N CYS A 219 -3.05 9.01 27.50
CA CYS A 219 -2.55 9.40 26.19
C CYS A 219 -2.61 10.92 26.01
N VAL A 220 -1.54 11.52 25.51
CA VAL A 220 -1.54 12.90 25.03
C VAL A 220 -1.36 12.89 23.51
N ILE A 221 -2.34 13.47 22.81
CA ILE A 221 -2.37 13.53 21.36
C ILE A 221 -2.30 15.00 20.96
N ASN A 222 -1.23 15.39 20.27
CA ASN A 222 -1.15 16.70 19.62
C ASN A 222 -1.56 16.56 18.15
N PHE A 223 -2.31 17.53 17.66
CA PHE A 223 -2.86 17.56 16.31
C PHE A 223 -2.88 19.00 15.79
N SER A 224 -2.89 19.23 14.48
CA SER A 224 -2.78 20.59 13.91
C SER A 224 -3.48 20.69 12.57
N ILE A 225 -4.57 21.45 12.44
CA ILE A 225 -5.43 21.57 11.24
C ILE A 225 -5.16 22.88 10.50
N LYS A 226 -4.77 22.84 9.22
CA LYS A 226 -4.66 24.10 8.45
C LYS A 226 -5.99 24.84 8.34
N HIS A 227 -5.94 26.17 8.36
CA HIS A 227 -7.12 27.04 8.22
C HIS A 227 -7.92 26.75 6.94
N GLU A 228 -7.23 26.56 5.81
CA GLU A 228 -7.86 26.20 4.53
C GLU A 228 -8.70 24.92 4.63
N HIS A 229 -8.23 23.92 5.40
CA HIS A 229 -8.93 22.66 5.56
C HIS A 229 -10.09 22.78 6.55
N CYS A 230 -9.93 23.56 7.62
CA CYS A 230 -11.04 23.91 8.52
C CYS A 230 -12.19 24.51 7.71
N ARG A 231 -11.92 25.49 6.85
CA ARG A 231 -12.91 26.14 5.97
C ARG A 231 -13.57 25.18 5.00
N GLY A 232 -12.77 24.28 4.40
CA GLY A 232 -13.25 23.24 3.50
C GLY A 232 -14.18 22.21 4.14
N LEU A 233 -14.32 22.17 5.47
CA LEU A 233 -15.25 21.27 6.14
C LEU A 233 -16.72 21.68 5.99
N PHE A 234 -17.01 22.95 5.78
CA PHE A 234 -18.39 23.44 5.67
C PHE A 234 -19.02 23.05 4.32
N PRO A 235 -20.31 22.70 4.26
CA PRO A 235 -21.29 22.68 5.37
C PRO A 235 -21.34 21.38 6.20
N SER A 236 -20.89 20.25 5.64
CA SER A 236 -21.16 18.92 6.22
C SER A 236 -20.06 17.88 5.93
N ARG A 237 -18.79 18.27 5.93
CA ARG A 237 -17.65 17.35 5.81
C ARG A 237 -16.97 17.14 7.15
N SER A 238 -16.15 16.09 7.24
CA SER A 238 -15.34 15.80 8.41
C SER A 238 -13.94 15.32 8.04
N ILE A 239 -12.95 15.65 8.86
CA ILE A 239 -11.60 15.09 8.86
C ILE A 239 -11.46 14.23 10.11
N ARG A 240 -10.68 13.14 10.03
CA ARG A 240 -10.46 12.22 11.15
C ARG A 240 -8.98 11.98 11.40
N SER A 241 -8.64 11.57 12.62
CA SER A 241 -7.30 11.10 12.95
C SER A 241 -7.11 9.63 12.62
N PRO A 242 -5.86 9.20 12.42
CA PRO A 242 -5.50 7.82 12.65
C PRO A 242 -5.99 7.38 14.03
N PRO A 243 -6.34 6.09 14.19
CA PRO A 243 -6.73 5.59 15.48
C PRO A 243 -5.53 5.60 16.43
N PHE A 244 -5.78 5.93 17.69
CA PHE A 244 -4.83 5.85 18.78
C PHE A 244 -5.43 5.02 19.91
N TYR A 245 -4.59 4.40 20.72
CA TYR A 245 -5.03 3.46 21.75
C TYR A 245 -4.64 3.96 23.13
N CYS A 246 -5.61 4.04 24.04
CA CYS A 246 -5.40 4.36 25.45
C CYS A 246 -5.98 3.22 26.29
N ALA A 247 -5.17 2.60 27.16
CA ALA A 247 -5.57 1.47 28.00
C ALA A 247 -6.37 0.37 27.24
N GLY A 248 -5.89 -0.01 26.04
CA GLY A 248 -6.51 -1.01 25.18
C GLY A 248 -7.80 -0.58 24.47
N HIS A 249 -8.25 0.66 24.62
CA HIS A 249 -9.38 1.22 23.89
C HIS A 249 -8.90 2.03 22.69
N GLY A 250 -9.42 1.71 21.51
CA GLY A 250 -9.16 2.47 20.30
C GLY A 250 -10.06 3.71 20.19
N PHE A 251 -9.47 4.83 19.83
CA PHE A 251 -10.15 6.10 19.60
C PHE A 251 -9.65 6.76 18.33
N PHE A 252 -10.45 7.67 17.76
CA PHE A 252 -9.99 8.61 16.76
C PHE A 252 -10.63 9.98 16.99
N LEU A 253 -9.91 11.05 16.67
CA LEU A 253 -10.43 12.42 16.66
C LEU A 253 -11.14 12.67 15.34
N SER A 254 -12.14 13.54 15.35
CA SER A 254 -12.88 13.98 14.18
C SER A 254 -13.19 15.45 14.29
N ALA A 255 -12.70 16.23 13.34
CA ALA A 255 -13.10 17.61 13.12
C ALA A 255 -14.22 17.61 12.07
N LEU A 256 -15.34 18.27 12.33
CA LEU A 256 -16.45 18.35 11.38
C LEU A 256 -17.10 19.73 11.41
N ALA A 257 -17.65 20.15 10.27
CA ALA A 257 -18.60 21.26 10.24
C ALA A 257 -20.01 20.67 10.14
N LYS A 258 -20.96 21.24 10.88
CA LYS A 258 -22.37 20.89 10.76
C LYS A 258 -23.23 22.13 10.83
N THR A 259 -24.30 22.10 10.03
CA THR A 259 -25.43 23.02 10.09
C THR A 259 -26.58 22.31 10.81
N GLU A 260 -26.82 22.62 12.10
CA GLU A 260 -28.15 22.60 12.78
C GLU A 260 -28.04 22.49 14.33
N PRO A 261 -28.86 23.23 15.12
CA PRO A 261 -29.66 24.41 14.76
C PRO A 261 -28.82 25.69 14.61
N PHE A 262 -27.52 25.62 14.91
CA PHE A 262 -26.52 26.67 14.67
C PHE A 262 -25.32 26.06 13.92
N ASN A 263 -24.63 26.85 13.12
CA ASN A 263 -23.41 26.40 12.43
C ASN A 263 -22.29 26.22 13.46
N PHE A 264 -21.73 25.03 13.56
CA PHE A 264 -20.64 24.75 14.49
C PHE A 264 -19.54 23.91 13.85
N PHE A 265 -18.33 24.11 14.39
CA PHE A 265 -17.17 23.27 14.20
C PHE A 265 -17.09 22.30 15.38
N GLY A 266 -17.29 21.00 15.12
CA GLY A 266 -17.22 19.95 16.13
C GLY A 266 -15.83 19.33 16.16
N LEU A 267 -15.22 19.30 17.35
CA LEU A 267 -14.03 18.49 17.64
C LEU A 267 -14.45 17.34 18.53
N LEU A 268 -14.45 16.14 17.98
CA LEU A 268 -15.05 14.97 18.59
C LEU A 268 -14.05 13.83 18.70
N ILE A 269 -13.98 13.18 19.85
CA ILE A 269 -13.40 11.87 20.06
C ILE A 269 -14.48 10.83 19.78
N LYS A 270 -14.17 9.85 18.95
CA LYS A 270 -15.00 8.67 18.71
C LYS A 270 -14.23 7.43 19.13
N LYS A 271 -14.93 6.52 19.80
CA LYS A 271 -14.41 5.21 20.17
C LYS A 271 -14.55 4.25 18.97
N LEU A 272 -13.52 3.46 18.69
CA LEU A 272 -13.60 2.36 17.71
C LEU A 272 -14.52 1.26 18.24
N GLU A 273 -15.29 0.64 17.34
CA GLU A 273 -16.14 -0.51 17.69
C GLU A 273 -15.26 -1.68 18.12
N GLY A 274 -15.42 -2.11 19.38
CA GLY A 274 -14.61 -3.15 19.99
C GLY A 274 -14.63 -3.05 21.51
N ASN A 275 -14.59 -4.20 22.18
CA ASN A 275 -14.46 -4.24 23.64
C ASN A 275 -12.97 -4.07 23.99
N GLY A 276 -12.63 -2.93 24.58
CA GLY A 276 -11.36 -2.81 25.29
C GLY A 276 -11.44 -3.60 26.61
N PRO A 277 -10.28 -4.03 27.15
CA PRO A 277 -10.24 -4.95 28.29
C PRO A 277 -10.67 -4.31 29.63
N LEU A 278 -10.66 -2.98 29.72
CA LEU A 278 -10.83 -2.23 30.98
C LEU A 278 -12.14 -1.43 30.99
N ARG A 279 -13.08 -1.74 31.88
CA ARG A 279 -14.24 -0.85 32.10
C ARG A 279 -13.86 0.26 33.06
N GLY A 280 -14.28 1.49 32.77
CA GLY A 280 -13.82 2.64 33.53
C GLY A 280 -14.41 3.99 33.14
N ALA A 281 -13.96 5.01 33.85
CA ALA A 281 -14.17 6.41 33.50
C ALA A 281 -13.10 6.87 32.50
N ILE A 282 -13.51 7.64 31.50
CA ILE A 282 -12.64 8.31 30.55
C ILE A 282 -12.67 9.80 30.88
N ASP A 283 -11.59 10.29 31.46
CA ASP A 283 -11.36 11.72 31.66
C ASP A 283 -10.67 12.27 30.41
N TYR A 284 -11.26 13.27 29.77
CA TYR A 284 -10.64 13.91 28.62
C TYR A 284 -10.58 15.43 28.76
N GLU A 285 -9.53 15.98 28.19
CA GLU A 285 -9.28 17.41 28.08
C GLU A 285 -8.85 17.75 26.66
N MET A 286 -9.48 18.76 26.07
CA MET A 286 -9.14 19.31 24.76
C MET A 286 -8.63 20.73 24.97
N GLU A 287 -7.46 21.01 24.45
CA GLU A 287 -6.80 22.31 24.52
C GLU A 287 -6.46 22.79 23.10
N VAL A 288 -6.43 24.11 22.90
CA VAL A 288 -6.06 24.74 21.62
C VAL A 288 -4.98 25.77 21.87
N THR A 289 -4.02 25.91 20.96
CA THR A 289 -3.04 27.00 21.05
C THR A 289 -3.70 28.33 20.73
N ALA A 290 -3.60 29.29 21.66
CA ALA A 290 -4.09 30.64 21.42
C ALA A 290 -3.01 31.52 20.78
N ARG A 291 -3.42 32.32 19.79
CA ARG A 291 -2.56 33.25 19.03
C ARG A 291 -1.78 34.26 19.89
N ARG A 292 -2.19 34.49 21.14
CA ARG A 292 -1.61 35.52 22.02
C ARG A 292 -0.60 35.00 23.05
N SER A 293 -0.57 33.71 23.37
CA SER A 293 0.23 33.16 24.46
C SER A 293 1.26 32.11 24.02
N SER A 294 1.13 31.54 22.82
CA SER A 294 1.87 30.32 22.41
C SER A 294 1.68 29.14 23.38
N GLU A 295 0.72 29.24 24.30
CA GLU A 295 0.33 28.23 25.27
C GLU A 295 -1.00 27.60 24.87
N PHE A 296 -1.27 26.41 25.43
CA PHE A 296 -2.50 25.66 25.18
C PHE A 296 -3.58 26.07 26.18
N ASP A 297 -4.70 26.57 25.67
CA ASP A 297 -5.88 26.92 26.46
C ASP A 297 -6.91 25.79 26.42
N SER A 298 -7.39 25.35 27.58
CA SER A 298 -8.42 24.31 27.68
C SER A 298 -9.77 24.81 27.17
N ILE A 299 -10.29 24.16 26.13
CA ILE A 299 -11.60 24.46 25.54
C ILE A 299 -12.70 23.47 25.98
N SER A 300 -12.31 22.29 26.49
CA SER A 300 -13.26 21.33 27.03
C SER A 300 -12.57 20.36 27.96
N ARG A 301 -13.15 20.15 29.14
CA ARG A 301 -12.72 19.13 30.10
C ARG A 301 -13.95 18.44 30.65
N ARG A 302 -14.10 17.14 30.39
CA ARG A 302 -15.25 16.35 30.84
C ARG A 302 -14.86 14.90 31.09
N THR A 303 -15.73 14.21 31.82
CA THR A 303 -15.62 12.77 32.07
C THR A 303 -16.75 12.04 31.36
N THR A 304 -16.43 10.90 30.76
CA THR A 304 -17.40 9.95 30.20
C THR A 304 -17.04 8.51 30.61
N THR A 305 -17.68 7.50 30.03
CA THR A 305 -17.44 6.10 30.38
C THR A 305 -16.92 5.32 29.18
N THR A 306 -16.23 4.22 29.44
CA THR A 306 -15.78 3.29 28.39
C THR A 306 -16.94 2.66 27.61
N ASP A 307 -18.18 2.74 28.12
CA ASP A 307 -19.38 2.23 27.44
C ASP A 307 -20.02 3.21 26.45
N ILE A 308 -19.43 4.40 26.30
CA ILE A 308 -19.94 5.40 25.38
C ILE A 308 -19.92 4.90 23.93
N ARG A 309 -21.09 4.94 23.29
CA ARG A 309 -21.27 4.61 21.85
C ARG A 309 -21.29 5.85 20.96
N GLN A 310 -21.58 7.01 21.54
CA GLN A 310 -21.67 8.27 20.81
C GLN A 310 -20.33 9.01 20.81
N ALA A 311 -20.14 9.88 19.83
CA ALA A 311 -19.00 10.78 19.82
C ALA A 311 -19.10 11.79 20.98
N PHE A 312 -17.97 12.12 21.60
CA PHE A 312 -17.88 13.10 22.69
C PHE A 312 -16.79 14.12 22.40
N GLY A 313 -16.88 15.33 22.95
CA GLY A 313 -15.91 16.38 22.67
C GLY A 313 -16.50 17.77 22.85
N CYS A 314 -16.15 18.70 21.97
CA CYS A 314 -16.60 20.08 22.05
C CYS A 314 -17.17 20.59 20.72
N ARG A 315 -17.89 21.70 20.83
CA ARG A 315 -18.43 22.45 19.69
C ARG A 315 -17.95 23.88 19.82
N ILE A 316 -17.39 24.40 18.74
CA ILE A 316 -16.95 25.78 18.62
C ILE A 316 -17.90 26.46 17.61
N PRO A 317 -18.43 27.66 17.89
CA PRO A 317 -19.22 28.40 16.91
C PRO A 317 -18.46 28.55 15.59
N TRP A 318 -19.12 28.28 14.46
CA TRP A 318 -18.44 28.32 13.16
C TRP A 318 -17.84 29.70 12.86
N SER A 319 -18.49 30.78 13.31
CA SER A 319 -18.01 32.16 13.19
C SER A 319 -16.60 32.36 13.76
N GLU A 320 -16.27 31.68 14.86
CA GLU A 320 -14.96 31.78 15.50
C GLU A 320 -13.86 31.03 14.73
N ILE A 321 -14.22 30.03 13.93
CA ILE A 321 -13.29 29.27 13.09
C ILE A 321 -13.15 29.88 11.70
N SER A 322 -14.23 30.42 11.14
CA SER A 322 -14.24 30.96 9.79
C SER A 322 -13.62 32.35 9.66
N ALA A 323 -13.53 33.11 10.76
CA ALA A 323 -12.98 34.46 10.76
C ALA A 323 -11.51 34.48 10.29
N ASP A 324 -11.13 35.50 9.49
CA ASP A 324 -9.75 35.70 9.02
C ASP A 324 -8.78 36.00 10.16
N ASP A 325 -9.27 36.62 11.23
CA ASP A 325 -8.52 37.00 12.43
C ASP A 325 -8.74 36.06 13.62
N SER A 326 -9.25 34.85 13.36
CA SER A 326 -9.57 33.86 14.39
C SER A 326 -8.41 33.64 15.37
N PRO A 327 -8.66 33.71 16.70
CA PRO A 327 -7.62 33.57 17.72
C PRO A 327 -7.11 32.12 17.86
N PHE A 328 -7.78 31.16 17.22
CA PHE A 328 -7.46 29.73 17.27
C PHE A 328 -6.37 29.30 16.28
N PHE A 329 -5.98 30.17 15.34
CA PHE A 329 -4.98 29.84 14.31
C PHE A 329 -3.65 30.53 14.60
N VAL A 330 -2.59 29.72 14.64
CA VAL A 330 -1.19 30.13 14.76
C VAL A 330 -0.45 29.56 13.56
N ASP A 331 0.30 30.39 12.84
CA ASP A 331 1.00 30.00 11.61
C ASP A 331 0.09 29.25 10.61
N ASP A 332 -1.13 29.75 10.41
CA ASP A 332 -2.16 29.15 9.54
C ASP A 332 -2.68 27.76 10.00
N ASN A 333 -2.41 27.37 11.24
CA ASN A 333 -2.80 26.08 11.81
C ASN A 333 -3.57 26.20 13.13
N LEU A 334 -4.63 25.40 13.26
CA LEU A 334 -5.36 25.13 14.50
C LEU A 334 -4.64 24.00 15.24
N HIS A 335 -3.81 24.34 16.21
CA HIS A 335 -3.10 23.35 17.03
C HIS A 335 -3.96 22.87 18.19
N LEU A 336 -4.24 21.58 18.24
CA LEU A 336 -5.09 20.91 19.20
C LEU A 336 -4.26 19.95 20.05
N ARG A 337 -4.53 19.88 21.34
CA ARG A 337 -4.00 18.87 22.24
C ARG A 337 -5.16 18.18 22.93
N VAL A 338 -5.18 16.87 22.87
CA VAL A 338 -6.18 16.04 23.54
C VAL A 338 -5.48 15.16 24.55
N ARG A 339 -5.82 15.31 25.82
CA ARG A 339 -5.41 14.40 26.88
C ARG A 339 -6.55 13.47 27.18
N ILE A 340 -6.27 12.17 27.23
CA ILE A 340 -7.22 11.15 27.66
C ILE A 340 -6.58 10.35 28.78
N LYS A 341 -7.31 10.16 29.87
CA LYS A 341 -6.94 9.27 30.97
C LYS A 341 -8.07 8.30 31.23
N ILE A 342 -7.75 7.01 31.32
CA ILE A 342 -8.75 5.99 31.64
C ILE A 342 -8.48 5.48 33.04
N THR A 343 -9.47 5.68 33.91
CA THR A 343 -9.45 5.20 35.29
C THR A 343 -10.34 3.95 35.37
N PRO A 344 -9.78 2.76 35.64
CA PRO A 344 -10.57 1.54 35.79
C PRO A 344 -11.61 1.69 36.90
N GLN A 345 -12.79 1.10 36.72
CA GLN A 345 -13.70 0.87 37.85
C GLN A 345 -13.11 -0.23 38.75
N PRO A 346 -13.25 -0.11 40.08
CA PRO A 346 -12.79 -1.12 41.03
C PRO A 346 -13.51 -2.48 40.86
#